data_AF-A0A2A2ETY2-F1
#
_entry.id   AF-A0A2A2ETY2-F1
#
_cell.length_a   1.000
_cell.length_b   1.000
_cell.length_c   1.000
_cell.angle_alpha   90.00
_cell.angle_beta   90.00
_cell.angle_gamma   90.00
#
_symmetry.space_group_name_H-M   'P 1'
#
loop_
_entity.id
_entity.type
_entity.pdbx_description
1 polymer ?
#
loop_
_entity_poly.entity_id
_entity_poly.type
_entity_poly.pdbx_seq_one_letter_code
_entity_poly.pdbx_strand_id
1 'polypeptide(L)'
;MEPSDSHVVVDNTGEINALLDGLSEPGGASLAIGEPPGEPIPALLMAVEEGSSLLVDITAVREIANEIGGVKPLRLMGQARGAMLTTPPLVFQGWVEAPGRLQFRCDYPEQLWVMHRREVFRAELGPGMSVAATLGFDDGQERVELAGQLSNLSLGGCLLEVPMSAAVHLRSGQHLEALTLRFPNRQQLTTSAFVRHIQADGEQQVRLGCEFADVNAELERRLWYFVREIEREGARNGLEGNRDLSPSALFAADENTPASVPARNHGADYATPMARRLAKVAAYLDRQLLQLMEGQQVDAGLLSRHSDTLLGLLEEDREALLFASVCLVDDPLLIQHGIGVAVRLGDLAVAQGLPRDVCKALVASAMLHDLGKALLPSPLRHVLRRATALDDAQRSEMHQHVALLESRLDACRWLSPAIRSAVVSGINERLDGSGYPAGRRGEQLESLSRMAAVVDVADAMGRPRADRPARSPSEIYRHLLGQPGAFDREWVQRYIRRFGITPVGSLARFASGELGWVQRLDRHGALRQVQLTPRPVQPGSELGEVLRDAQLARLGKPEALVVARPASQVTRG
;
A
#
# COMPACT_ATOMS: atom_id res chain seq x y z
N MET A 1 39.93 16.06 2.49
CA MET A 1 39.63 15.66 1.10
C MET A 1 39.50 16.96 0.31
N GLU A 2 40.49 17.29 -0.52
CA GLU A 2 40.38 18.40 -1.48
C GLU A 2 39.28 18.11 -2.51
N PRO A 3 38.64 19.14 -3.08
CA PRO A 3 37.53 18.95 -4.00
C PRO A 3 37.97 18.13 -5.22
N SER A 4 37.30 17.00 -5.46
CA SER A 4 37.31 16.35 -6.77
C SER A 4 36.56 17.23 -7.79
N ASP A 5 36.84 17.06 -9.08
CA ASP A 5 36.22 17.75 -10.26
C ASP A 5 34.67 17.74 -10.32
N SER A 6 33.99 17.20 -9.31
CA SER A 6 32.54 17.05 -9.17
C SER A 6 31.89 17.98 -8.13
N HIS A 7 32.67 18.79 -7.39
CA HIS A 7 32.14 19.72 -6.40
C HIS A 7 32.08 21.16 -6.95
N VAL A 8 30.96 21.83 -6.76
CA VAL A 8 30.83 23.28 -6.94
C VAL A 8 31.20 23.95 -5.62
N VAL A 9 32.15 24.88 -5.67
CA VAL A 9 32.49 25.71 -4.51
C VAL A 9 31.50 26.87 -4.46
N VAL A 10 30.82 27.03 -3.33
CA VAL A 10 29.94 28.17 -3.05
C VAL A 10 30.61 29.03 -1.99
N ASP A 11 30.93 30.27 -2.35
CA ASP A 11 31.63 31.26 -1.51
C ASP A 11 30.79 32.53 -1.23
N ASN A 12 29.56 32.58 -1.76
CA ASN A 12 28.63 33.68 -1.52
C ASN A 12 27.96 33.54 -0.14
N THR A 13 28.17 34.50 0.77
CA THR A 13 27.65 34.46 2.14
C THR A 13 26.14 34.21 2.23
N GLY A 14 25.33 34.86 1.38
CA GLY A 14 23.87 34.70 1.40
C GLY A 14 23.42 33.32 0.91
N GLU A 15 24.15 32.74 -0.03
CA GLU A 15 23.90 31.37 -0.52
C GLU A 15 24.38 30.32 0.49
N ILE A 16 25.54 30.54 1.12
CA ILE A 16 26.03 29.71 2.22
C ILE A 16 25.00 29.69 3.36
N ASN A 17 24.49 30.84 3.76
CA ASN A 17 23.50 30.93 4.84
C ASN A 17 22.21 30.16 4.49
N ALA A 18 21.69 30.36 3.28
CA ALA A 18 20.50 29.67 2.81
C ALA A 18 20.66 28.14 2.71
N LEU A 19 21.88 27.65 2.45
CA LEU A 19 22.22 26.23 2.41
C LEU A 19 22.42 25.64 3.81
N LEU A 20 23.08 26.37 4.70
CA LEU A 20 23.26 25.97 6.11
C LEU A 20 21.92 25.96 6.87
N ASP A 21 21.03 26.92 6.62
CA ASP A 21 19.69 26.94 7.22
C ASP A 21 18.92 25.64 6.93
N GLY A 22 19.06 25.08 5.71
CA GLY A 22 18.45 23.80 5.33
C GLY A 22 18.97 22.59 6.10
N LEU A 23 20.13 22.70 6.76
CA LEU A 23 20.68 21.65 7.63
C LEU A 23 20.14 21.71 9.06
N SER A 24 19.31 22.71 9.39
CA SER A 24 18.73 22.90 10.72
C SER A 24 17.53 21.97 11.01
N GLU A 25 17.07 21.23 10.01
CA GLU A 25 16.00 20.23 10.18
C GLU A 25 16.52 18.97 10.91
N PRO A 26 15.68 18.31 11.74
CA PRO A 26 16.06 17.06 12.40
C PRO A 26 16.48 15.98 11.39
N GLY A 27 17.72 15.50 11.51
CA GLY A 27 18.32 14.52 10.58
C GLY A 27 18.96 15.12 9.32
N GLY A 28 18.95 16.45 9.18
CA GLY A 28 19.56 17.16 8.06
C GLY A 28 21.08 17.27 8.13
N ALA A 29 21.66 17.22 9.34
CA ALA A 29 23.10 17.43 9.58
C ALA A 29 23.80 16.21 10.20
N SER A 30 25.08 16.07 9.90
CA SER A 30 26.00 15.10 10.50
C SER A 30 27.39 15.69 10.65
N LEU A 31 28.12 15.26 11.68
CA LEU A 31 29.49 15.66 11.98
C LEU A 31 30.47 14.55 11.63
N ALA A 32 31.57 14.91 10.97
CA ALA A 32 32.73 14.05 10.81
C ALA A 32 33.93 14.67 11.55
N ILE A 33 34.69 13.84 12.27
CA ILE A 33 35.82 14.28 13.10
C ILE A 33 37.11 13.63 12.58
N GLY A 34 38.18 14.41 12.45
CA GLY A 34 39.52 13.92 12.10
C GLY A 34 39.88 14.04 10.61
N GLU A 35 41.13 13.69 10.29
CA GLU A 35 41.65 13.62 8.93
C GLU A 35 42.48 12.33 8.75
N PRO A 36 42.03 11.35 7.95
CA PRO A 36 40.82 11.35 7.12
C PRO A 36 39.52 11.44 7.94
N PRO A 37 38.43 12.01 7.37
CA PRO A 37 37.16 12.14 8.09
C PRO A 37 36.62 10.76 8.49
N GLY A 38 36.27 10.62 9.77
CA GLY A 38 35.59 9.43 10.30
C GLY A 38 34.16 9.28 9.77
N GLU A 39 33.45 8.25 10.26
CA GLU A 39 32.06 8.00 9.91
C GLU A 39 31.16 9.20 10.30
N PRO A 40 30.20 9.62 9.47
CA PRO A 40 29.29 10.71 9.79
C PRO A 40 28.42 10.39 11.01
N ILE A 41 28.47 11.24 12.03
CA ILE A 41 27.73 11.08 13.28
C ILE A 41 26.55 12.07 13.29
N PRO A 42 25.33 11.65 13.64
CA PRO A 42 24.16 12.53 13.67
C PRO A 42 24.37 13.75 14.59
N ALA A 43 24.07 14.94 14.08
CA ALA A 43 24.12 16.19 14.84
C ALA A 43 22.98 17.11 14.40
N LEU A 44 22.66 18.12 15.20
CA LEU A 44 21.62 19.09 14.85
C LEU A 44 22.22 20.50 14.80
N LEU A 45 22.09 21.17 13.66
CA LEU A 45 22.44 22.57 13.54
C LEU A 45 21.32 23.41 14.16
N MET A 46 21.60 24.07 15.27
CA MET A 46 20.60 24.80 16.06
C MET A 46 20.41 26.24 15.62
N ALA A 47 21.50 26.88 15.19
CA ALA A 47 21.51 28.25 14.72
C ALA A 47 22.70 28.52 13.81
N VAL A 48 22.47 29.39 12.83
CA VAL A 48 23.49 29.96 11.95
C VAL A 48 23.56 31.45 12.24
N GLU A 49 24.67 31.93 12.82
CA GLU A 49 24.95 33.36 12.93
C GLU A 49 25.74 33.78 11.70
N GLU A 50 25.04 34.36 10.71
CA GLU A 50 25.58 34.72 9.40
C GLU A 50 26.94 35.43 9.50
N GLY A 51 27.98 34.82 8.90
CA GLY A 51 29.34 35.35 8.86
C GLY A 51 30.10 35.33 10.19
N SER A 52 29.54 34.76 11.26
CA SER A 52 30.11 34.77 12.61
C SER A 52 30.38 33.36 13.15
N SER A 53 29.34 32.58 13.44
CA SER A 53 29.50 31.26 14.07
C SER A 53 28.32 30.32 13.80
N LEU A 54 28.54 29.01 14.00
CA LEU A 54 27.51 27.98 13.96
C LEU A 54 27.31 27.40 15.36
N LEU A 55 26.05 27.12 15.73
CA LEU A 55 25.70 26.45 16.99
C LEU A 55 25.21 25.02 16.69
N VAL A 56 25.91 24.02 17.22
CA VAL A 56 25.60 22.60 16.95
C VAL A 56 25.26 21.87 18.24
N ASP A 57 24.19 21.06 18.21
CA ASP A 57 23.70 20.22 19.30
C ASP A 57 24.02 18.75 19.03
N ILE A 58 24.66 18.12 20.01
CA ILE A 58 25.11 16.72 19.99
C ILE A 58 24.51 15.92 21.14
N THR A 59 23.37 16.36 21.69
CA THR A 59 22.75 15.75 22.88
C THR A 59 22.41 14.27 22.68
N ALA A 60 22.15 13.84 21.44
CA ALA A 60 21.86 12.45 21.09
C ALA A 60 23.11 11.53 21.06
N VAL A 61 24.31 12.11 21.02
CA VAL A 61 25.60 11.42 20.83
C VAL A 61 26.66 12.01 21.77
N ARG A 62 26.34 12.11 23.06
CA ARG A 62 27.19 12.80 24.07
C ARG A 62 28.60 12.23 24.19
N GLU A 63 28.80 10.98 23.78
CA GLU A 63 30.05 10.25 23.88
C GLU A 63 31.17 10.89 23.05
N ILE A 64 30.82 11.60 21.96
CA ILE A 64 31.79 12.23 21.06
C ILE A 64 32.35 13.55 21.60
N ALA A 65 31.81 14.06 22.70
CA ALA A 65 32.21 15.34 23.29
C ALA A 65 33.68 15.37 23.70
N ASN A 66 34.28 14.22 24.05
CA ASN A 66 35.70 14.11 24.38
C ASN A 66 36.61 14.26 23.14
N GLU A 67 36.07 14.05 21.94
CA GLU A 67 36.79 14.21 20.68
C GLU A 67 36.66 15.62 20.11
N ILE A 68 35.59 16.33 20.50
CA ILE A 68 35.29 17.71 20.13
C ILE A 68 36.05 18.65 21.06
N GLY A 69 36.86 19.55 20.48
CA GLY A 69 37.76 20.44 21.22
C GLY A 69 39.21 19.97 21.28
N GLY A 70 39.52 18.78 20.76
CA GLY A 70 40.90 18.38 20.43
C GLY A 70 41.36 19.00 19.10
N VAL A 71 42.67 18.96 18.81
CA VAL A 71 43.31 19.49 17.56
C VAL A 71 42.79 18.83 16.26
N LYS A 72 41.79 17.95 16.35
CA LYS A 72 41.21 17.25 15.20
C LYS A 72 40.25 18.19 14.45
N PRO A 73 40.34 18.26 13.11
CA PRO A 73 39.41 19.07 12.31
C PRO A 73 37.99 18.52 12.40
N LEU A 74 37.00 19.41 12.48
CA LEU A 74 35.57 19.09 12.46
C LEU A 74 34.99 19.42 11.09
N ARG A 75 34.08 18.60 10.56
CA ARG A 75 33.36 18.91 9.31
C ARG A 75 31.89 18.69 9.51
N LEU A 76 31.08 19.63 9.04
CA LEU A 76 29.64 19.50 8.96
C LEU A 76 29.27 19.01 7.56
N MET A 77 28.41 18.01 7.50
CA MET A 77 27.91 17.39 6.27
C MET A 77 26.40 17.26 6.36
N GLY A 78 25.73 17.24 5.22
CA GLY A 78 24.28 17.02 5.21
C GLY A 78 23.66 17.28 3.86
N GLN A 79 22.35 17.06 3.78
CA GLN A 79 21.60 17.24 2.56
C GLN A 79 20.69 18.46 2.69
N ALA A 80 20.86 19.45 1.82
CA ALA A 80 19.94 20.57 1.69
C ALA A 80 19.66 20.85 0.22
N ARG A 81 18.40 21.15 -0.10
CA ARG A 81 17.95 21.52 -1.45
C ARG A 81 18.39 20.54 -2.56
N GLY A 82 18.44 19.24 -2.23
CA GLY A 82 18.79 18.19 -3.19
C GLY A 82 20.29 18.06 -3.51
N ALA A 83 21.17 18.78 -2.81
CA ALA A 83 22.62 18.65 -2.93
C ALA A 83 23.25 18.11 -1.65
N MET A 84 24.38 17.42 -1.78
CA MET A 84 25.22 17.06 -0.64
C MET A 84 26.15 18.22 -0.31
N LEU A 85 26.06 18.71 0.91
CA LEU A 85 26.87 19.80 1.42
C LEU A 85 27.99 19.26 2.29
N THR A 86 29.16 19.86 2.19
CA THR A 86 30.28 19.57 3.10
C THR A 86 31.05 20.85 3.37
N THR A 87 31.30 21.13 4.65
CA THR A 87 32.13 22.26 5.04
C THR A 87 33.63 21.93 4.91
N PRO A 88 34.47 22.95 4.74
CA PRO A 88 35.86 22.92 5.16
C PRO A 88 35.99 22.52 6.64
N PRO A 89 37.21 22.18 7.11
CA PRO A 89 37.47 22.02 8.53
C PRO A 89 37.00 23.26 9.32
N LEU A 90 36.10 23.03 10.26
CA LEU A 90 35.60 24.00 11.21
C LEU A 90 36.44 23.94 12.48
N VAL A 91 36.65 25.10 13.09
CA VAL A 91 37.37 25.29 14.34
C VAL A 91 36.36 25.39 15.48
N PHE A 92 36.51 24.50 16.46
CA PHE A 92 35.78 24.58 17.72
C PHE A 92 36.14 25.87 18.49
N GLN A 93 35.13 26.63 18.89
CA GLN A 93 35.28 27.91 19.61
C GLN A 93 34.92 27.82 21.10
N GLY A 94 34.12 26.84 21.51
CA GLY A 94 33.76 26.65 22.91
C GLY A 94 32.44 25.91 23.11
N TRP A 95 32.25 25.36 24.31
CA TRP A 95 30.98 24.80 24.74
C TRP A 95 29.98 25.90 25.08
N VAL A 96 28.70 25.67 24.82
CA VAL A 96 27.61 26.59 25.16
C VAL A 96 26.75 25.96 26.25
N GLU A 97 26.55 26.70 27.35
CA GLU A 97 25.71 26.26 28.45
C GLU A 97 24.22 26.36 28.09
N ALA A 98 23.55 25.21 27.99
CA ALA A 98 22.11 25.10 27.83
C ALA A 98 21.56 23.99 28.74
N PRO A 99 20.47 24.22 29.50
CA PRO A 99 19.93 23.22 30.42
C PRO A 99 19.54 21.92 29.70
N GLY A 100 20.19 20.81 30.07
CA GLY A 100 19.90 19.48 29.52
C GLY A 100 20.41 19.22 28.11
N ARG A 101 21.07 20.18 27.46
CA ARG A 101 21.61 20.04 26.11
C ARG A 101 23.13 20.14 26.11
N LEU A 102 23.77 19.43 25.19
CA LEU A 102 25.21 19.51 24.98
C LEU A 102 25.47 20.15 23.62
N GLN A 103 25.93 21.40 23.64
CA GLN A 103 26.07 22.26 22.46
C GLN A 103 27.43 22.92 22.40
N PHE A 104 27.93 23.15 21.21
CA PHE A 104 29.17 23.90 21.00
C PHE A 104 29.05 24.90 19.85
N ARG A 105 29.92 25.92 19.91
CA ARG A 105 30.13 26.88 18.83
C ARG A 105 31.35 26.51 18.00
N CYS A 106 31.22 26.65 16.69
CA CYS A 106 32.35 26.65 15.75
C CYS A 106 32.27 27.87 14.82
N ASP A 107 33.35 28.12 14.11
CA ASP A 107 33.43 29.19 13.12
C ASP A 107 32.44 29.00 11.95
N TYR A 108 32.11 30.13 11.32
CA TYR A 108 31.32 30.15 10.10
C TYR A 108 32.22 29.82 8.89
N PRO A 109 31.83 28.89 8.00
CA PRO A 109 32.65 28.51 6.86
C PRO A 109 32.70 29.62 5.80
N GLU A 110 33.89 29.96 5.31
CA GLU A 110 34.06 30.93 4.21
C GLU A 110 33.59 30.38 2.85
N GLN A 111 33.52 29.06 2.71
CA GLN A 111 33.05 28.39 1.51
C GLN A 111 32.38 27.07 1.86
N LEU A 112 31.48 26.59 1.00
CA LEU A 112 30.90 25.26 1.05
C LEU A 112 31.28 24.48 -0.21
N TRP A 113 31.50 23.18 -0.05
CA TRP A 113 31.59 22.26 -1.17
C TRP A 113 30.24 21.61 -1.40
N VAL A 114 29.65 21.94 -2.53
CA VAL A 114 28.33 21.46 -2.94
C VAL A 114 28.53 20.43 -4.04
N MET A 115 28.28 19.17 -3.72
CA MET A 115 28.29 18.12 -4.73
C MET A 115 26.88 17.97 -5.30
N HIS A 116 26.68 18.56 -6.48
CA HIS A 116 25.60 18.15 -7.36
C HIS A 116 26.03 16.85 -8.03
N ARG A 117 25.34 15.73 -7.77
CA ARG A 117 25.67 14.47 -8.45
C ARG A 117 25.55 14.65 -9.97
N ARG A 118 26.67 14.60 -10.70
CA ARG A 118 26.70 14.48 -12.17
C ARG A 118 26.29 13.06 -12.56
N GLU A 119 25.01 12.88 -12.86
CA GLU A 119 24.52 12.00 -13.92
C GLU A 119 23.42 12.81 -14.65
N VAL A 120 23.21 12.58 -15.94
CA VAL A 120 22.09 13.19 -16.68
C VAL A 120 20.85 13.06 -15.81
N PHE A 121 20.30 14.20 -15.43
CA PHE A 121 19.21 14.28 -14.47
C PHE A 121 18.12 13.25 -14.81
N ARG A 122 17.93 12.30 -13.89
CA ARG A 122 17.02 11.17 -14.05
C ARG A 122 15.76 11.46 -13.23
N ALA A 123 14.65 11.70 -13.92
CA ALA A 123 13.36 11.71 -13.27
C ALA A 123 13.00 10.28 -12.88
N GLU A 124 13.09 9.98 -11.59
CA GLU A 124 12.70 8.70 -11.01
C GLU A 124 11.16 8.62 -10.96
N LEU A 125 10.59 7.51 -11.43
CA LEU A 125 9.16 7.30 -11.34
C LEU A 125 8.81 6.92 -9.91
N GLY A 126 8.21 7.87 -9.21
CA GLY A 126 7.73 7.68 -7.84
C GLY A 126 6.52 6.75 -7.75
N PRO A 127 6.14 6.34 -6.52
CA PRO A 127 4.96 5.51 -6.29
C PRO A 127 3.70 6.13 -6.90
N GLY A 128 3.02 5.39 -7.79
CA GLY A 128 1.81 5.86 -8.49
C GLY A 128 2.03 6.37 -9.91
N MET A 129 3.29 6.55 -10.35
CA MET A 129 3.63 6.77 -11.75
C MET A 129 3.95 5.44 -12.43
N SER A 130 3.17 5.10 -13.47
CA SER A 130 3.40 3.89 -14.26
C SER A 130 3.47 4.27 -15.73
N VAL A 131 4.62 3.98 -16.35
CA VAL A 131 4.84 4.19 -17.79
C VAL A 131 5.26 2.85 -18.38
N ALA A 132 4.42 2.32 -19.28
CA ALA A 132 4.67 1.04 -19.93
C ALA A 132 5.73 1.22 -21.02
N ALA A 133 6.69 0.30 -21.10
CA ALA A 133 7.70 0.27 -22.14
C ALA A 133 7.49 -0.94 -23.06
N THR A 134 7.65 -0.74 -24.36
CA THR A 134 7.68 -1.81 -25.36
C THR A 134 8.99 -1.71 -26.13
N LEU A 135 9.73 -2.82 -26.18
CA LEU A 135 11.04 -2.92 -26.81
C LEU A 135 10.94 -3.84 -28.03
N GLY A 136 11.12 -3.30 -29.22
CA GLY A 136 11.21 -4.05 -30.48
C GLY A 136 12.64 -4.13 -30.96
N PHE A 137 13.14 -5.35 -31.18
CA PHE A 137 14.47 -5.60 -31.73
C PHE A 137 14.50 -6.93 -32.49
N ASP A 138 15.53 -7.11 -33.32
CA ASP A 138 15.81 -8.37 -34.01
C ASP A 138 16.85 -9.15 -33.18
N ASP A 139 16.54 -10.39 -32.81
CA ASP A 139 17.44 -11.27 -32.05
C ASP A 139 18.37 -12.12 -32.94
N GLY A 140 18.27 -11.94 -34.26
CA GLY A 140 19.04 -12.64 -35.29
C GLY A 140 18.28 -13.80 -35.94
N GLN A 141 17.10 -14.18 -35.44
CA GLN A 141 16.23 -15.21 -36.04
C GLN A 141 14.84 -14.65 -36.36
N GLU A 142 14.26 -13.85 -35.46
CA GLU A 142 12.96 -13.22 -35.65
C GLU A 142 12.84 -11.88 -34.91
N ARG A 143 11.79 -11.12 -35.25
CA ARG A 143 11.53 -9.84 -34.60
C ARG A 143 10.84 -10.08 -33.27
N VAL A 144 11.50 -9.70 -32.18
CA VAL A 144 11.03 -9.90 -30.82
C VAL A 144 10.49 -8.58 -30.26
N GLU A 145 9.34 -8.66 -29.59
CA GLU A 145 8.71 -7.53 -28.91
C GLU A 145 8.56 -7.85 -27.42
N LEU A 146 9.24 -7.08 -26.56
CA LEU A 146 9.25 -7.29 -25.11
C LEU A 146 8.52 -6.17 -24.38
N ALA A 147 7.75 -6.54 -23.35
CA ALA A 147 7.11 -5.60 -22.45
C ALA A 147 7.99 -5.35 -21.21
N GLY A 148 8.04 -4.09 -20.77
CA GLY A 148 8.71 -3.66 -19.55
C GLY A 148 8.03 -2.45 -18.91
N GLN A 149 8.61 -1.97 -17.81
CA GLN A 149 8.19 -0.75 -17.13
C GLN A 149 9.35 0.23 -17.03
N LEU A 150 9.05 1.52 -17.13
CA LEU A 150 10.04 2.59 -16.96
C LEU A 150 10.27 2.85 -15.47
N SER A 151 11.52 2.73 -15.02
CA SER A 151 11.90 3.04 -13.63
C SER A 151 12.39 4.50 -13.52
N ASN A 152 13.17 4.96 -14.50
CA ASN A 152 13.57 6.37 -14.59
C ASN A 152 13.81 6.82 -16.03
N LEU A 153 13.74 8.14 -16.25
CA LEU A 153 13.94 8.76 -17.56
C LEU A 153 14.87 9.97 -17.47
N SER A 154 15.72 10.13 -18.47
CA SER A 154 16.64 11.27 -18.63
C SER A 154 16.68 11.74 -20.08
N LEU A 155 17.42 12.80 -20.38
CA LEU A 155 17.63 13.24 -21.76
C LEU A 155 18.49 12.27 -22.60
N GLY A 156 19.32 11.44 -21.96
CA GLY A 156 20.26 10.56 -22.66
C GLY A 156 19.87 9.08 -22.65
N GLY A 157 18.86 8.69 -21.87
CA GLY A 157 18.49 7.29 -21.72
C GLY A 157 17.46 7.05 -20.62
N CYS A 158 17.18 5.78 -20.36
CA CYS A 158 16.23 5.34 -19.35
C CYS A 158 16.63 4.01 -18.70
N LEU A 159 16.09 3.76 -17.52
CA LEU A 159 16.15 2.46 -16.85
C LEU A 159 14.80 1.77 -16.99
N LEU A 160 14.81 0.50 -17.40
CA LEU A 160 13.62 -0.32 -17.56
C LEU A 160 13.68 -1.56 -16.68
N GLU A 161 12.54 -2.01 -16.19
CA GLU A 161 12.36 -3.30 -15.55
C GLU A 161 11.65 -4.25 -16.52
N VAL A 162 12.30 -5.39 -16.80
CA VAL A 162 11.78 -6.43 -17.69
C VAL A 162 11.77 -7.80 -16.98
N PRO A 163 10.84 -8.71 -17.31
CA PRO A 163 10.84 -10.06 -16.74
C PRO A 163 12.12 -10.82 -17.05
N MET A 164 12.60 -11.65 -16.12
CA MET A 164 13.83 -12.45 -16.33
C MET A 164 13.73 -13.41 -17.53
N SER A 165 12.54 -13.92 -17.84
CA SER A 165 12.28 -14.72 -19.05
C SER A 165 12.53 -13.95 -20.36
N ALA A 166 12.32 -12.63 -20.34
CA ALA A 166 12.50 -11.75 -21.47
C ALA A 166 13.99 -11.40 -21.68
N ALA A 167 14.78 -11.36 -20.60
CA ALA A 167 16.21 -11.04 -20.64
C ALA A 167 17.08 -12.04 -21.42
N VAL A 168 16.60 -13.27 -21.64
CA VAL A 168 17.31 -14.30 -22.42
C VAL A 168 17.57 -13.86 -23.87
N HIS A 169 16.70 -13.01 -24.42
CA HIS A 169 16.79 -12.51 -25.80
C HIS A 169 17.63 -11.22 -25.91
N LEU A 170 18.02 -10.60 -24.78
CA LEU A 170 18.70 -9.32 -24.74
C LEU A 170 20.21 -9.48 -24.51
N ARG A 171 21.00 -8.64 -25.19
CA ARG A 171 22.47 -8.60 -25.04
C ARG A 171 22.92 -7.17 -24.77
N SER A 172 24.03 -7.03 -24.04
CA SER A 172 24.71 -5.74 -23.93
C SER A 172 25.16 -5.27 -25.32
N GLY A 173 24.81 -4.05 -25.69
CA GLY A 173 25.02 -3.50 -27.03
C GLY A 173 23.90 -3.80 -28.03
N GLN A 174 22.83 -4.51 -27.64
CA GLN A 174 21.68 -4.76 -28.51
C GLN A 174 21.04 -3.45 -28.96
N HIS A 175 20.84 -3.31 -30.27
CA HIS A 175 20.10 -2.19 -30.85
C HIS A 175 18.59 -2.47 -30.74
N LEU A 176 17.88 -1.55 -30.09
CA LEU A 176 16.44 -1.50 -30.04
C LEU A 176 15.96 -0.62 -31.20
N GLU A 177 15.37 -1.25 -32.21
CA GLU A 177 14.80 -0.55 -33.37
C GLU A 177 13.68 0.40 -32.95
N ALA A 178 12.91 -0.01 -31.94
CA ALA A 178 11.85 0.80 -31.36
C ALA A 178 11.74 0.56 -29.85
N LEU A 179 12.05 1.59 -29.07
CA LEU A 179 11.70 1.69 -27.66
C LEU A 179 10.54 2.68 -27.53
N THR A 180 9.36 2.18 -27.16
CA THR A 180 8.15 2.99 -27.01
C THR A 180 7.75 3.07 -25.54
N LEU A 181 7.76 4.29 -24.98
CA LEU A 181 7.25 4.62 -23.65
C LEU A 181 5.82 5.15 -23.79
N ARG A 182 4.86 4.54 -23.08
CA ARG A 182 3.45 4.90 -23.12
C ARG A 182 2.99 5.44 -21.78
N PHE A 183 2.59 6.72 -21.77
CA PHE A 183 2.11 7.42 -20.60
C PHE A 183 0.59 7.23 -20.42
N PRO A 184 0.05 7.34 -19.20
CA PRO A 184 -1.38 7.13 -18.92
C PRO A 184 -2.34 7.97 -19.77
N ASN A 185 -1.95 9.19 -20.14
CA ASN A 185 -2.75 10.08 -20.98
C ASN A 185 -2.69 9.77 -22.49
N ARG A 186 -2.22 8.58 -22.88
CA ARG A 186 -1.99 8.12 -24.26
C ARG A 186 -0.85 8.80 -25.01
N GLN A 187 -0.15 9.77 -24.43
CA GLN A 187 1.08 10.26 -25.05
C GLN A 187 2.12 9.15 -25.09
N GLN A 188 2.84 9.08 -26.19
CA GLN A 188 3.88 8.09 -26.39
C GLN A 188 5.17 8.77 -26.82
N LEU A 189 6.28 8.24 -26.35
CA LEU A 189 7.61 8.57 -26.82
C LEU A 189 8.20 7.32 -27.46
N THR A 190 8.51 7.39 -28.74
CA THR A 190 9.17 6.29 -29.47
C THR A 190 10.51 6.77 -29.99
N THR A 191 11.56 6.01 -29.71
CA THR A 191 12.93 6.29 -30.13
C THR A 191 13.71 4.99 -30.34
N SER A 192 14.81 5.03 -31.10
CA SER A 192 15.80 3.97 -31.09
C SER A 192 16.71 4.09 -29.86
N ALA A 193 17.27 2.96 -29.40
CA ALA A 193 18.13 2.93 -28.22
C ALA A 193 19.13 1.77 -28.28
N PHE A 194 20.21 1.86 -27.51
CA PHE A 194 21.15 0.77 -27.29
C PHE A 194 21.07 0.29 -25.84
N VAL A 195 21.01 -1.02 -25.66
CA VAL A 195 21.16 -1.64 -24.34
C VAL A 195 22.60 -1.46 -23.87
N ARG A 196 22.83 -0.84 -22.72
CA ARG A 196 24.17 -0.60 -22.17
C ARG A 196 24.53 -1.53 -21.03
N HIS A 197 23.59 -1.74 -20.11
CA HIS A 197 23.81 -2.58 -18.94
C HIS A 197 22.58 -3.44 -18.68
N ILE A 198 22.80 -4.71 -18.40
CA ILE A 198 21.78 -5.68 -17.99
C ILE A 198 22.19 -6.13 -16.60
N GLN A 199 21.40 -5.78 -15.59
CA GLN A 199 21.63 -6.16 -14.20
C GLN A 199 20.47 -7.03 -13.73
N ALA A 200 20.77 -8.24 -13.26
CA ALA A 200 19.77 -9.06 -12.58
C ALA A 200 19.48 -8.46 -11.21
N ASP A 201 18.21 -8.16 -10.92
CA ASP A 201 17.75 -7.68 -9.62
C ASP A 201 16.86 -8.78 -9.00
N GLY A 202 17.45 -9.59 -8.12
CA GLY A 202 16.78 -10.73 -7.50
C GLY A 202 16.50 -11.90 -8.46
N GLU A 203 15.53 -12.75 -8.09
CA GLU A 203 15.24 -14.02 -8.80
C GLU A 203 14.22 -13.91 -9.95
N GLN A 204 13.59 -12.74 -10.20
CA GLN A 204 12.47 -12.63 -11.17
C GLN A 204 12.49 -11.45 -12.16
N GLN A 205 13.29 -10.41 -11.93
CA GLN A 205 13.33 -9.23 -12.81
C GLN A 205 14.77 -8.84 -13.18
N VAL A 206 14.88 -8.15 -14.32
CA VAL A 206 16.14 -7.66 -14.84
C VAL A 206 15.99 -6.17 -15.11
N ARG A 207 16.95 -5.39 -14.59
CA ARG A 207 17.08 -3.98 -14.86
C ARG A 207 17.91 -3.77 -16.12
N LEU A 208 17.33 -3.04 -17.05
CA LEU A 208 17.88 -2.77 -18.37
C LEU A 208 18.16 -1.28 -18.51
N GLY A 209 19.43 -0.91 -18.53
CA GLY A 209 19.87 0.45 -18.83
C GLY A 209 19.96 0.65 -20.34
N CYS A 210 19.18 1.58 -20.87
CA CYS A 210 19.13 1.92 -22.30
C CYS A 210 19.65 3.35 -22.52
N GLU A 211 20.47 3.53 -23.55
CA GLU A 211 20.91 4.85 -24.03
C GLU A 211 20.20 5.18 -25.35
N PHE A 212 19.66 6.39 -25.49
CA PHE A 212 18.94 6.77 -26.71
C PHE A 212 19.89 7.00 -27.88
N ALA A 213 19.51 6.52 -29.06
CA ALA A 213 20.26 6.73 -30.30
C ALA A 213 19.69 7.93 -31.08
N ASP A 214 20.56 8.64 -31.81
CA ASP A 214 20.21 9.70 -32.76
C ASP A 214 19.26 10.79 -32.20
N VAL A 215 19.56 11.29 -30.99
CA VAL A 215 18.77 12.37 -30.35
C VAL A 215 18.88 13.66 -31.14
N ASN A 216 17.82 13.99 -31.88
CA ASN A 216 17.68 15.27 -32.59
C ASN A 216 17.01 16.33 -31.71
N ALA A 217 17.07 17.61 -32.14
CA ALA A 217 16.54 18.74 -31.38
C ALA A 217 15.00 18.67 -31.13
N GLU A 218 14.25 17.86 -31.88
CA GLU A 218 12.83 17.63 -31.61
C GLU A 218 12.63 16.59 -30.51
N LEU A 219 13.36 15.48 -30.58
CA LEU A 219 13.35 14.42 -29.58
C LEU A 219 13.86 14.94 -28.22
N GLU A 220 14.92 15.75 -28.22
CA GLU A 220 15.46 16.40 -27.01
C GLU A 220 14.42 17.29 -26.32
N ARG A 221 13.69 18.12 -27.08
CA ARG A 221 12.59 18.96 -26.55
C ARG A 221 11.46 18.12 -25.96
N ARG A 222 11.10 17.01 -26.62
CA ARG A 222 10.08 16.08 -26.12
C ARG A 222 10.53 15.37 -24.85
N LEU A 223 11.77 14.88 -24.82
CA LEU A 223 12.38 14.26 -23.64
C LEU A 223 12.40 15.22 -22.46
N TRP A 224 12.79 16.47 -22.68
CA TRP A 224 12.78 17.50 -21.64
C TRP A 224 11.38 17.72 -21.05
N TYR A 225 10.35 17.76 -21.90
CA TYR A 225 8.96 17.84 -21.46
C TYR A 225 8.56 16.62 -20.60
N PHE A 226 8.86 15.39 -21.03
CA PHE A 226 8.52 14.18 -20.28
C PHE A 226 9.27 14.10 -18.94
N VAL A 227 10.58 14.37 -18.93
CA VAL A 227 11.40 14.40 -17.71
C VAL A 227 10.83 15.41 -16.72
N ARG A 228 10.56 16.65 -17.16
CA ARG A 228 10.02 17.72 -16.30
C ARG A 228 8.63 17.42 -15.75
N GLU A 229 7.78 16.72 -16.49
CA GLU A 229 6.45 16.34 -16.01
C GLU A 229 6.49 15.15 -15.04
N ILE A 230 7.38 14.17 -15.25
CA ILE A 230 7.63 13.08 -14.28
C ILE A 230 8.13 13.68 -12.96
N GLU A 231 9.05 14.63 -13.04
CA GLU A 231 9.54 15.37 -11.88
C GLU A 231 8.45 16.14 -11.14
N ARG A 232 7.63 16.88 -11.89
CA ARG A 232 6.55 17.68 -11.32
C ARG A 232 5.57 16.79 -10.56
N GLU A 233 5.26 15.63 -11.13
CA GLU A 233 4.42 14.63 -10.49
C GLU A 233 5.16 13.95 -9.31
N GLY A 234 6.48 13.79 -9.39
CA GLY A 234 7.33 13.22 -8.33
C GLY A 234 7.45 14.12 -7.11
N ALA A 235 7.67 15.41 -7.34
CA ALA A 235 7.66 16.43 -6.31
C ALA A 235 6.28 16.58 -5.65
N ARG A 236 5.19 16.34 -6.40
CA ARG A 236 3.83 16.29 -5.86
C ARG A 236 3.58 15.06 -4.99
N ASN A 237 4.10 13.90 -5.38
CA ASN A 237 3.86 12.61 -4.71
C ASN A 237 4.92 12.25 -3.65
N GLY A 238 5.96 13.06 -3.48
CA GLY A 238 7.00 12.90 -2.45
C GLY A 238 6.51 13.10 -1.01
N LEU A 239 7.32 12.70 -0.03
CA LEU A 239 7.00 12.67 1.40
C LEU A 239 6.62 14.04 2.01
N GLU A 240 6.99 15.15 1.36
CA GLU A 240 6.63 16.53 1.72
C GLU A 240 5.96 17.30 0.55
N GLY A 241 5.23 16.60 -0.32
CA GLY A 241 4.71 17.18 -1.56
C GLY A 241 3.84 18.43 -1.37
N ASN A 242 4.17 19.49 -2.10
CA ASN A 242 3.40 20.74 -2.13
C ASN A 242 2.07 20.51 -2.88
N ARG A 243 0.98 20.35 -2.14
CA ARG A 243 -0.37 20.00 -2.65
C ARG A 243 -1.03 21.09 -3.50
N ASP A 244 -0.41 22.28 -3.59
CA ASP A 244 -0.89 23.40 -4.40
C ASP A 244 -0.51 23.27 -5.89
N LEU A 245 0.27 22.25 -6.28
CA LEU A 245 0.61 22.00 -7.68
C LEU A 245 -0.46 21.15 -8.38
N SER A 246 -1.05 21.69 -9.45
CA SER A 246 -1.98 20.98 -10.35
C SER A 246 -1.38 19.64 -10.84
N PRO A 247 -2.17 18.59 -11.07
CA PRO A 247 -1.65 17.29 -11.51
C PRO A 247 -0.96 17.35 -12.89
N SER A 248 -0.05 16.40 -13.15
CA SER A 248 0.51 16.24 -14.48
C SER A 248 -0.51 15.77 -15.50
N ALA A 249 -0.60 16.48 -16.63
CA ALA A 249 -1.43 16.05 -17.75
C ALA A 249 -0.92 14.73 -18.36
N LEU A 250 0.34 14.34 -18.15
CA LEU A 250 0.90 13.05 -18.55
C LEU A 250 0.29 11.86 -17.79
N PHE A 251 -0.04 12.08 -16.52
CA PHE A 251 -0.52 11.06 -15.60
C PHE A 251 -2.02 11.20 -15.31
N ALA A 252 -2.72 12.14 -15.97
CA ALA A 252 -4.17 12.24 -15.96
C ALA A 252 -4.78 11.11 -16.81
N ALA A 253 -5.65 10.29 -16.21
CA ALA A 253 -6.30 9.18 -16.89
C ALA A 253 -7.40 9.68 -17.85
N ASP A 254 -7.41 9.16 -19.08
CA ASP A 254 -8.49 9.32 -20.06
C ASP A 254 -9.56 8.23 -19.85
N GLU A 255 -10.84 8.60 -19.85
CA GLU A 255 -11.99 7.78 -19.41
C GLU A 255 -12.36 6.61 -20.36
N ASN A 256 -11.57 6.31 -21.41
CA ASN A 256 -12.01 5.41 -22.48
C ASN A 256 -10.91 4.51 -23.12
N THR A 257 -10.16 3.72 -22.35
CA THR A 257 -9.40 2.56 -22.89
C THR A 257 -9.55 1.32 -21.97
N PRO A 258 -9.70 0.08 -22.50
CA PRO A 258 -9.89 -1.12 -21.68
C PRO A 258 -8.64 -1.42 -20.82
N ALA A 259 -8.88 -1.73 -19.55
CA ALA A 259 -7.89 -1.80 -18.48
C ALA A 259 -6.73 -2.79 -18.72
N SER A 260 -5.50 -2.29 -18.79
CA SER A 260 -4.37 -2.94 -18.11
C SER A 260 -4.44 -2.56 -16.63
N VAL A 261 -4.19 -3.52 -15.74
CA VAL A 261 -4.50 -3.46 -14.30
C VAL A 261 -3.73 -2.31 -13.63
N PRO A 262 -4.40 -1.25 -13.12
CA PRO A 262 -3.72 -0.18 -12.40
C PRO A 262 -3.45 -0.62 -10.95
N ALA A 263 -2.24 -0.34 -10.46
CA ALA A 263 -1.98 -0.31 -9.02
C ALA A 263 -2.82 0.82 -8.40
N ARG A 264 -3.84 0.45 -7.62
CA ARG A 264 -4.83 1.41 -7.08
C ARG A 264 -4.17 2.27 -5.99
N ASN A 265 -4.33 3.59 -6.08
CA ASN A 265 -3.90 4.54 -5.05
C ASN A 265 -4.73 4.37 -3.78
N HIS A 266 -4.28 3.53 -2.86
CA HIS A 266 -4.92 3.34 -1.56
C HIS A 266 -4.61 4.55 -0.66
N GLY A 267 -5.58 5.44 -0.42
CA GLY A 267 -5.47 6.40 0.70
C GLY A 267 -6.25 7.72 0.65
N ALA A 268 -6.65 8.23 -0.53
CA ALA A 268 -7.25 9.56 -0.63
C ALA A 268 -8.79 9.57 -0.45
N ASP A 269 -9.49 8.51 -0.86
CA ASP A 269 -10.96 8.46 -0.92
C ASP A 269 -11.64 7.70 0.23
N TYR A 270 -10.88 7.13 1.15
CA TYR A 270 -11.44 6.36 2.26
C TYR A 270 -12.01 7.26 3.37
N ALA A 271 -13.26 6.96 3.70
CA ALA A 271 -14.18 7.78 4.48
C ALA A 271 -13.72 8.09 5.92
N THR A 272 -12.82 7.30 6.51
CA THR A 272 -12.36 7.46 7.90
C THR A 272 -10.85 7.24 8.05
N PRO A 273 -10.21 7.78 9.11
CA PRO A 273 -8.80 7.47 9.41
C PRO A 273 -8.53 5.97 9.58
N MET A 274 -9.47 5.24 10.19
CA MET A 274 -9.38 3.79 10.34
C MET A 274 -9.44 3.09 8.98
N ALA A 275 -10.33 3.52 8.07
CA ALA A 275 -10.40 2.99 6.71
C ALA A 275 -9.12 3.25 5.91
N ARG A 276 -8.49 4.43 6.05
CA ARG A 276 -7.18 4.72 5.43
C ARG A 276 -6.06 3.80 5.94
N ARG A 277 -6.08 3.44 7.22
CA ARG A 277 -5.12 2.47 7.80
C ARG A 277 -5.40 1.05 7.33
N LEU A 278 -6.68 0.65 7.31
CA LEU A 278 -7.12 -0.65 6.82
C LEU A 278 -6.81 -0.84 5.33
N ALA A 279 -6.91 0.22 4.52
CA ALA A 279 -6.57 0.21 3.09
C ALA A 279 -5.12 -0.21 2.83
N LYS A 280 -4.19 -0.02 3.78
CA LYS A 280 -2.82 -0.54 3.65
C LYS A 280 -2.78 -2.07 3.66
N VAL A 281 -3.69 -2.71 4.39
CA VAL A 281 -3.87 -4.18 4.39
C VAL A 281 -4.53 -4.62 3.08
N ALA A 282 -5.48 -3.85 2.56
CA ALA A 282 -6.09 -4.10 1.25
C ALA A 282 -5.06 -4.02 0.12
N ALA A 283 -4.20 -2.99 0.12
CA ALA A 283 -3.12 -2.82 -0.83
C ALA A 283 -2.13 -3.99 -0.81
N TYR A 284 -1.81 -4.49 0.39
CA TYR A 284 -1.00 -5.69 0.54
C TYR A 284 -1.67 -6.91 -0.11
N LEU A 285 -2.96 -7.15 0.16
CA LEU A 285 -3.67 -8.28 -0.43
C LEU A 285 -3.82 -8.18 -1.94
N ASP A 286 -4.00 -6.96 -2.48
CA ASP A 286 -4.04 -6.72 -3.92
C ASP A 286 -2.68 -7.03 -4.58
N ARG A 287 -1.57 -6.60 -3.97
CA ARG A 287 -0.22 -6.98 -4.43
C ARG A 287 0.03 -8.48 -4.31
N GLN A 288 -0.35 -9.08 -3.18
CA GLN A 288 -0.20 -10.51 -2.95
C GLN A 288 -1.00 -11.32 -3.97
N LEU A 289 -2.18 -10.84 -4.37
CA LEU A 289 -3.00 -11.44 -5.42
C LEU A 289 -2.27 -11.46 -6.77
N LEU A 290 -1.65 -10.34 -7.16
CA LEU A 290 -0.86 -10.25 -8.39
C LEU A 290 0.35 -11.20 -8.37
N GLN A 291 1.10 -11.22 -7.27
CA GLN A 291 2.22 -12.14 -7.06
C GLN A 291 1.79 -13.61 -7.16
N LEU A 292 0.65 -13.95 -6.57
CA LEU A 292 0.09 -15.30 -6.67
C LEU A 292 -0.24 -15.66 -8.12
N MET A 293 -0.81 -14.72 -8.89
CA MET A 293 -1.11 -14.91 -10.32
C MET A 293 0.15 -15.10 -11.18
N GLU A 294 1.28 -14.53 -10.76
CA GLU A 294 2.60 -14.74 -11.37
C GLU A 294 3.27 -16.05 -10.91
N GLY A 295 2.60 -16.81 -10.04
CA GLY A 295 3.10 -18.09 -9.54
C GLY A 295 4.07 -17.98 -8.37
N GLN A 296 4.16 -16.82 -7.72
CA GLN A 296 4.96 -16.64 -6.51
C GLN A 296 4.29 -17.28 -5.28
N GLN A 297 5.07 -17.45 -4.22
CA GLN A 297 4.60 -17.88 -2.90
C GLN A 297 4.05 -16.69 -2.11
N VAL A 298 3.25 -16.95 -1.07
CA VAL A 298 2.84 -15.92 -0.11
C VAL A 298 4.05 -15.47 0.72
N ASP A 299 4.26 -14.16 0.82
CA ASP A 299 5.32 -13.61 1.66
C ASP A 299 4.93 -13.76 3.14
N ALA A 300 5.60 -14.69 3.82
CA ALA A 300 5.34 -15.02 5.22
C ALA A 300 5.59 -13.84 6.17
N GLY A 301 6.58 -12.99 5.88
CA GLY A 301 6.95 -11.84 6.70
C GLY A 301 5.93 -10.71 6.59
N LEU A 302 5.54 -10.37 5.37
CA LEU A 302 4.50 -9.38 5.10
C LEU A 302 3.14 -9.84 5.62
N LEU A 303 2.76 -11.09 5.39
CA LEU A 303 1.52 -11.66 5.93
C LEU A 303 1.47 -11.54 7.46
N SER A 304 2.57 -11.88 8.12
CA SER A 304 2.72 -11.79 9.58
C SER A 304 2.53 -10.35 10.06
N ARG A 305 3.21 -9.38 9.44
CA ARG A 305 3.10 -7.94 9.77
C ARG A 305 1.70 -7.38 9.56
N HIS A 306 1.06 -7.72 8.43
CA HIS A 306 -0.29 -7.24 8.13
C HIS A 306 -1.36 -7.89 8.99
N SER A 307 -1.16 -9.15 9.41
CA SER A 307 -2.02 -9.81 10.40
C SER A 307 -1.92 -9.15 11.78
N ASP A 308 -0.71 -8.81 12.23
CA ASP A 308 -0.50 -8.03 13.46
C ASP A 308 -1.11 -6.63 13.36
N THR A 309 -0.97 -5.98 12.20
CA THR A 309 -1.57 -4.67 11.96
C THR A 309 -3.09 -4.75 12.12
N LEU A 310 -3.75 -5.71 11.47
CA LEU A 310 -5.20 -5.86 11.54
C LEU A 310 -5.68 -6.15 12.97
N LEU A 311 -4.98 -7.03 13.70
CA LEU A 311 -5.27 -7.26 15.12
C LEU A 311 -5.05 -6.01 15.98
N GLY A 312 -3.99 -5.26 15.76
CA GLY A 312 -3.74 -4.00 16.47
C GLY A 312 -4.84 -2.96 16.22
N LEU A 313 -5.36 -2.86 14.99
CA LEU A 313 -6.51 -2.01 14.68
C LEU A 313 -7.78 -2.47 15.41
N LEU A 314 -7.96 -3.79 15.55
CA LEU A 314 -9.11 -4.38 16.24
C LEU A 314 -9.06 -4.12 17.75
N GLU A 315 -7.87 -4.23 18.34
CA GLU A 315 -7.59 -3.95 19.75
C GLU A 315 -7.73 -2.45 20.06
N GLU A 316 -7.32 -1.58 19.14
CA GLU A 316 -7.41 -0.11 19.27
C GLU A 316 -8.86 0.39 19.28
N ASP A 317 -9.63 0.06 18.25
CA ASP A 317 -11.05 0.43 18.15
C ASP A 317 -11.82 -0.55 17.27
N ARG A 318 -12.40 -1.55 17.92
CA ARG A 318 -13.22 -2.61 17.30
C ARG A 318 -14.31 -2.06 16.38
N GLU A 319 -15.10 -1.10 16.85
CA GLU A 319 -16.26 -0.62 16.11
C GLU A 319 -15.82 0.23 14.91
N ALA A 320 -14.79 1.06 15.09
CA ALA A 320 -14.20 1.79 13.99
C ALA A 320 -13.63 0.85 12.92
N LEU A 321 -12.99 -0.28 13.29
CA LEU A 321 -12.48 -1.25 12.33
C LEU A 321 -13.61 -1.98 11.59
N LEU A 322 -14.68 -2.38 12.31
CA LEU A 322 -15.86 -2.99 11.68
C LEU A 322 -16.48 -2.04 10.67
N PHE A 323 -16.64 -0.76 11.02
CA PHE A 323 -17.15 0.24 10.09
C PHE A 323 -16.18 0.49 8.92
N ALA A 324 -14.88 0.55 9.17
CA ALA A 324 -13.86 0.69 8.14
C ALA A 324 -13.90 -0.43 7.10
N SER A 325 -14.23 -1.66 7.50
CA SER A 325 -14.31 -2.82 6.59
C SER A 325 -15.39 -2.69 5.51
N VAL A 326 -16.42 -1.86 5.72
CA VAL A 326 -17.45 -1.55 4.71
C VAL A 326 -17.14 -0.30 3.89
N CYS A 327 -16.07 0.43 4.23
CA CYS A 327 -15.63 1.64 3.53
C CYS A 327 -14.61 1.34 2.42
N LEU A 328 -14.26 0.08 2.17
CA LEU A 328 -13.27 -0.33 1.17
C LEU A 328 -13.84 -0.34 -0.27
N VAL A 329 -14.48 0.76 -0.67
CA VAL A 329 -15.32 0.82 -1.88
C VAL A 329 -14.54 0.68 -3.18
N ASP A 330 -13.28 1.08 -3.19
CA ASP A 330 -12.41 1.03 -4.37
C ASP A 330 -11.65 -0.28 -4.51
N ASP A 331 -11.78 -1.20 -3.54
CA ASP A 331 -11.08 -2.48 -3.52
C ASP A 331 -11.85 -3.57 -4.27
N PRO A 332 -11.20 -4.56 -4.89
CA PRO A 332 -11.90 -5.69 -5.50
C PRO A 332 -12.75 -6.44 -4.48
N LEU A 333 -13.94 -6.93 -4.87
CA LEU A 333 -14.83 -7.69 -3.98
C LEU A 333 -14.12 -8.84 -3.25
N LEU A 334 -13.16 -9.49 -3.92
CA LEU A 334 -12.34 -10.56 -3.36
C LEU A 334 -11.50 -10.06 -2.16
N ILE A 335 -10.88 -8.89 -2.29
CA ILE A 335 -10.08 -8.26 -1.24
C ILE A 335 -10.98 -7.76 -0.11
N GLN A 336 -12.08 -7.09 -0.45
CA GLN A 336 -13.03 -6.64 0.55
C GLN A 336 -13.57 -7.82 1.37
N HIS A 337 -13.89 -8.94 0.73
CA HIS A 337 -14.35 -10.17 1.37
C HIS A 337 -13.30 -10.78 2.29
N GLY A 338 -12.08 -10.97 1.83
CA GLY A 338 -10.97 -11.47 2.66
C GLY A 338 -10.77 -10.62 3.92
N ILE A 339 -10.76 -9.30 3.79
CA ILE A 339 -10.66 -8.39 4.94
C ILE A 339 -11.89 -8.48 5.84
N GLY A 340 -13.08 -8.48 5.28
CA GLY A 340 -14.32 -8.56 6.04
C GLY A 340 -14.44 -9.85 6.86
N VAL A 341 -14.02 -10.98 6.30
CA VAL A 341 -13.96 -12.26 7.01
C VAL A 341 -12.88 -12.19 8.09
N ALA A 342 -11.68 -11.70 7.78
CA ALA A 342 -10.58 -11.61 8.73
C ALA A 342 -10.92 -10.72 9.95
N VAL A 343 -11.52 -9.56 9.74
CA VAL A 343 -11.94 -8.65 10.82
C VAL A 343 -12.97 -9.31 11.73
N ARG A 344 -14.02 -9.93 11.18
CA ARG A 344 -15.08 -10.55 11.99
C ARG A 344 -14.64 -11.85 12.65
N LEU A 345 -13.79 -12.64 11.99
CA LEU A 345 -13.24 -13.86 12.55
C LEU A 345 -12.28 -13.52 13.70
N GLY A 346 -11.42 -12.51 13.52
CA GLY A 346 -10.57 -11.98 14.59
C GLY A 346 -11.38 -11.44 15.77
N ASP A 347 -12.44 -10.68 15.50
CA ASP A 347 -13.34 -10.16 16.54
C ASP A 347 -13.99 -11.27 17.38
N LEU A 348 -14.48 -12.33 16.73
CA LEU A 348 -15.03 -13.49 17.41
C LEU A 348 -13.96 -14.24 18.20
N ALA A 349 -12.78 -14.48 17.62
CA ALA A 349 -11.67 -15.18 18.26
C ALA A 349 -11.23 -14.47 19.55
N VAL A 350 -11.02 -13.16 19.49
CA VAL A 350 -10.68 -12.33 20.66
C VAL A 350 -11.80 -12.39 21.71
N ALA A 351 -13.06 -12.31 21.29
CA ALA A 351 -14.21 -12.41 22.21
C ALA A 351 -14.34 -13.78 22.89
N GLN A 352 -13.80 -14.83 22.29
CA GLN A 352 -13.73 -16.16 22.89
C GLN A 352 -12.49 -16.36 23.78
N GLY A 353 -11.65 -15.34 23.95
CA GLY A 353 -10.44 -15.42 24.77
C GLY A 353 -9.36 -16.31 24.14
N LEU A 354 -9.35 -16.46 22.81
CA LEU A 354 -8.31 -17.23 22.15
C LEU A 354 -6.94 -16.52 22.27
N PRO A 355 -5.84 -17.28 22.38
CA PRO A 355 -4.49 -16.72 22.40
C PRO A 355 -4.19 -15.84 21.19
N ARG A 356 -3.38 -14.78 21.39
CA ARG A 356 -3.12 -13.77 20.35
C ARG A 356 -2.47 -14.35 19.09
N ASP A 357 -1.58 -15.33 19.25
CA ASP A 357 -0.95 -16.08 18.16
C ASP A 357 -1.96 -16.90 17.36
N VAL A 358 -2.94 -17.51 18.04
CA VAL A 358 -4.08 -18.20 17.39
C VAL A 358 -4.95 -17.20 16.63
N CYS A 359 -5.30 -16.07 17.23
CA CYS A 359 -6.03 -14.99 16.57
C CYS A 359 -5.28 -14.48 15.33
N LYS A 360 -3.95 -14.32 15.42
CA LYS A 360 -3.12 -13.87 14.31
C LYS A 360 -3.15 -14.85 13.15
N ALA A 361 -3.00 -16.14 13.43
CA ALA A 361 -3.05 -17.19 12.42
C ALA A 361 -4.45 -17.31 11.77
N LEU A 362 -5.53 -17.13 12.54
CA LEU A 362 -6.90 -17.09 12.03
C LEU A 362 -7.11 -15.90 11.07
N VAL A 363 -6.67 -14.71 11.47
CA VAL A 363 -6.72 -13.49 10.65
C VAL A 363 -5.92 -13.67 9.37
N ALA A 364 -4.68 -14.15 9.45
CA ALA A 364 -3.84 -14.40 8.27
C ALA A 364 -4.51 -15.36 7.29
N SER A 365 -5.04 -16.47 7.80
CA SER A 365 -5.68 -17.49 6.97
C SER A 365 -6.95 -16.93 6.32
N ALA A 366 -7.75 -16.15 7.07
CA ALA A 366 -8.97 -15.52 6.57
C ALA A 366 -8.69 -14.44 5.52
N MET A 367 -7.61 -13.67 5.66
CA MET A 367 -7.21 -12.68 4.65
C MET A 367 -6.92 -13.34 3.29
N LEU A 368 -6.39 -14.56 3.31
CA LEU A 368 -5.92 -15.26 2.12
C LEU A 368 -6.92 -16.24 1.52
N HIS A 369 -7.84 -16.81 2.32
CA HIS A 369 -8.60 -18.03 2.00
C HIS A 369 -9.17 -18.11 0.58
N ASP A 370 -9.60 -16.97 0.05
CA ASP A 370 -10.29 -16.87 -1.22
C ASP A 370 -9.39 -16.39 -2.38
N LEU A 371 -8.16 -15.94 -2.11
CA LEU A 371 -7.22 -15.45 -3.13
C LEU A 371 -6.85 -16.53 -4.16
N GLY A 372 -6.95 -17.81 -3.78
CA GLY A 372 -6.80 -18.93 -4.71
C GLY A 372 -7.74 -18.86 -5.92
N LYS A 373 -8.88 -18.16 -5.83
CA LYS A 373 -9.84 -18.00 -6.94
C LYS A 373 -9.22 -17.26 -8.13
N ALA A 374 -8.20 -16.44 -7.90
CA ALA A 374 -7.45 -15.79 -8.98
C ALA A 374 -6.49 -16.74 -9.72
N LEU A 375 -6.18 -17.91 -9.14
CA LEU A 375 -5.33 -18.93 -9.73
C LEU A 375 -6.09 -19.90 -10.64
N LEU A 376 -7.43 -19.86 -10.59
CA LEU A 376 -8.28 -20.64 -11.48
C LEU A 376 -8.09 -20.24 -12.95
N PRO A 377 -8.39 -21.13 -13.92
CA PRO A 377 -8.29 -20.80 -15.33
C PRO A 377 -9.11 -19.57 -15.76
N SER A 378 -8.61 -18.84 -16.76
CA SER A 378 -9.20 -17.56 -17.21
C SER A 378 -10.70 -17.62 -17.52
N PRO A 379 -11.22 -18.65 -18.23
CA PRO A 379 -12.65 -18.76 -18.50
C PRO A 379 -13.49 -18.82 -17.22
N LEU A 380 -13.05 -19.61 -16.23
CA LEU A 380 -13.76 -19.75 -14.96
C LEU A 380 -13.69 -18.46 -14.13
N ARG A 381 -12.54 -17.77 -14.12
CA ARG A 381 -12.44 -16.44 -13.45
C ARG A 381 -13.41 -15.44 -14.03
N HIS A 382 -13.63 -15.46 -15.33
CA HIS A 382 -14.57 -14.57 -16.01
C HIS A 382 -16.03 -14.88 -15.63
N VAL A 383 -16.40 -16.16 -15.55
CA VAL A 383 -17.69 -16.64 -15.04
C VAL A 383 -17.90 -16.19 -13.58
N LEU A 384 -16.89 -16.37 -12.72
CA LEU A 384 -16.94 -15.94 -11.31
C LEU A 384 -17.10 -14.42 -11.17
N ARG A 385 -16.38 -13.62 -11.99
CA ARG A 385 -16.50 -12.16 -12.02
C ARG A 385 -17.89 -11.69 -12.45
N ARG A 386 -18.52 -12.39 -13.39
CA ARG A 386 -19.90 -12.10 -13.84
C ARG A 386 -20.98 -12.66 -12.92
N ALA A 387 -20.59 -13.42 -11.90
CA ALA A 387 -21.48 -14.12 -10.97
C ALA A 387 -22.57 -14.94 -11.67
N THR A 388 -22.26 -15.52 -12.84
CA THR A 388 -23.19 -16.41 -13.54
C THR A 388 -23.29 -17.75 -12.82
N ALA A 389 -24.41 -18.43 -12.96
CA ALA A 389 -24.59 -19.77 -12.40
C ALA A 389 -23.49 -20.71 -12.90
N LEU A 390 -22.84 -21.42 -11.97
CA LEU A 390 -21.86 -22.44 -12.29
C LEU A 390 -22.57 -23.76 -12.57
N ASP A 391 -22.21 -24.40 -13.68
CA ASP A 391 -22.51 -25.82 -13.88
C ASP A 391 -21.67 -26.70 -12.95
N ASP A 392 -21.94 -28.01 -12.92
CA ASP A 392 -21.28 -28.93 -12.00
C ASP A 392 -19.77 -29.07 -12.28
N ALA A 393 -19.35 -28.97 -13.55
CA ALA A 393 -17.95 -29.04 -13.93
C ALA A 393 -17.19 -27.78 -13.46
N GLN A 394 -17.76 -26.61 -13.72
CA GLN A 394 -17.24 -25.31 -13.26
C GLN A 394 -17.21 -25.22 -11.73
N ARG A 395 -18.20 -25.80 -11.04
CA ARG A 395 -18.22 -25.86 -9.58
C ARG A 395 -17.08 -26.75 -9.05
N SER A 396 -16.89 -27.92 -9.64
CA SER A 396 -15.77 -28.81 -9.31
C SER A 396 -14.42 -28.16 -9.54
N GLU A 397 -14.25 -27.48 -10.68
CA GLU A 397 -13.04 -26.72 -11.00
C GLU A 397 -12.84 -25.55 -10.03
N MET A 398 -13.92 -24.84 -9.67
CA MET A 398 -13.84 -23.75 -8.69
C MET A 398 -13.35 -24.25 -7.33
N HIS A 399 -13.72 -25.45 -6.87
CA HIS A 399 -13.21 -26.00 -5.60
C HIS A 399 -11.68 -26.12 -5.55
N GLN A 400 -11.00 -26.21 -6.71
CA GLN A 400 -9.54 -26.33 -6.78
C GLN A 400 -8.81 -25.09 -6.26
N HIS A 401 -9.48 -23.93 -6.13
CA HIS A 401 -8.86 -22.73 -5.58
C HIS A 401 -8.26 -22.93 -4.19
N VAL A 402 -8.84 -23.83 -3.40
CA VAL A 402 -8.35 -24.17 -2.06
C VAL A 402 -6.98 -24.83 -2.15
N ALA A 403 -6.85 -25.89 -2.95
CA ALA A 403 -5.59 -26.61 -3.13
C ALA A 403 -4.53 -25.72 -3.80
N LEU A 404 -4.93 -24.92 -4.78
CA LEU A 404 -4.06 -23.94 -5.43
C LEU A 404 -3.49 -22.96 -4.41
N LEU A 405 -4.31 -22.41 -3.51
CA LEU A 405 -3.83 -21.52 -2.45
C LEU A 405 -2.96 -22.24 -1.43
N GLU A 406 -3.32 -23.45 -1.00
CA GLU A 406 -2.51 -24.20 -0.03
C GLU A 406 -1.07 -24.41 -0.51
N SER A 407 -0.89 -24.71 -1.81
CA SER A 407 0.44 -24.86 -2.43
C SER A 407 1.29 -23.57 -2.43
N ARG A 408 0.69 -22.42 -2.08
CA ARG A 408 1.34 -21.11 -2.01
C ARG A 408 1.66 -20.66 -0.59
N LEU A 409 1.40 -21.51 0.41
CA LEU A 409 1.58 -21.20 1.83
C LEU A 409 2.76 -21.94 2.46
N ASP A 410 3.59 -22.64 1.69
CA ASP A 410 4.67 -23.47 2.23
C ASP A 410 5.76 -22.66 2.95
N ALA A 411 5.99 -21.42 2.51
CA ALA A 411 6.90 -20.49 3.17
C ALA A 411 6.37 -19.95 4.51
N CYS A 412 5.06 -20.04 4.77
CA CYS A 412 4.40 -19.49 5.96
C CYS A 412 4.53 -20.41 7.19
N ARG A 413 5.75 -20.78 7.58
CA ARG A 413 6.03 -21.75 8.66
C ARG A 413 5.50 -21.34 10.05
N TRP A 414 5.30 -20.03 10.27
CA TRP A 414 4.71 -19.52 11.51
C TRP A 414 3.20 -19.74 11.59
N LEU A 415 2.55 -20.02 10.46
CA LEU A 415 1.13 -20.30 10.39
C LEU A 415 0.88 -21.76 10.80
N SER A 416 0.22 -21.97 11.94
CA SER A 416 -0.10 -23.31 12.43
C SER A 416 -0.82 -24.13 11.35
N PRO A 417 -0.32 -25.34 11.00
CA PRO A 417 -0.98 -26.20 10.02
C PRO A 417 -2.44 -26.53 10.37
N ALA A 418 -2.74 -26.68 11.66
CA ALA A 418 -4.11 -26.91 12.12
C ALA A 418 -5.01 -25.70 11.83
N ILE A 419 -4.55 -24.48 12.12
CA ILE A 419 -5.32 -23.25 11.86
C ILE A 419 -5.47 -23.00 10.36
N ARG A 420 -4.40 -23.22 9.59
CA ARG A 420 -4.43 -23.16 8.13
C ARG A 420 -5.47 -24.14 7.57
N SER A 421 -5.44 -25.40 8.01
CA SER A 421 -6.42 -26.41 7.60
C SER A 421 -7.85 -26.04 8.01
N ALA A 422 -8.01 -25.47 9.20
CA ALA A 422 -9.31 -25.11 9.73
C ALA A 422 -9.96 -23.97 8.94
N VAL A 423 -9.17 -22.97 8.50
CA VAL A 423 -9.67 -21.80 7.79
C VAL A 423 -9.52 -21.96 6.28
N VAL A 424 -8.30 -22.03 5.74
CA VAL A 424 -8.09 -22.07 4.28
C VAL A 424 -8.81 -23.26 3.64
N SER A 425 -8.64 -24.45 4.20
CA SER A 425 -9.28 -25.67 3.70
C SER A 425 -10.64 -25.98 4.31
N GLY A 426 -10.96 -25.43 5.48
CA GLY A 426 -12.15 -25.83 6.25
C GLY A 426 -13.32 -24.84 6.19
N ILE A 427 -13.09 -23.59 5.78
CA ILE A 427 -14.13 -22.54 5.82
C ILE A 427 -15.31 -22.81 4.87
N ASN A 428 -15.03 -23.55 3.78
CA ASN A 428 -16.01 -23.93 2.77
C ASN A 428 -16.74 -25.25 3.10
N GLU A 429 -16.31 -25.97 4.14
CA GLU A 429 -16.93 -27.22 4.56
C GLU A 429 -18.21 -26.98 5.35
N ARG A 430 -19.11 -27.97 5.40
CA ARG A 430 -20.42 -27.89 6.08
C ARG A 430 -20.66 -29.13 6.92
N LEU A 431 -21.39 -29.01 8.02
CA LEU A 431 -21.62 -30.12 8.96
C LEU A 431 -22.29 -31.35 8.32
N ASP A 432 -23.11 -31.15 7.28
CA ASP A 432 -23.78 -32.20 6.51
C ASP A 432 -22.91 -32.78 5.39
N GLY A 433 -21.70 -32.25 5.18
CA GLY A 433 -20.77 -32.65 4.13
C GLY A 433 -21.14 -32.14 2.74
N SER A 434 -22.06 -31.17 2.62
CA SER A 434 -22.36 -30.49 1.36
C SER A 434 -21.26 -29.49 0.94
N GLY A 435 -20.32 -29.20 1.83
CA GLY A 435 -19.19 -28.31 1.57
C GLY A 435 -18.02 -28.98 0.83
N TYR A 436 -16.93 -28.24 0.69
CA TYR A 436 -15.75 -28.63 -0.08
C TYR A 436 -14.47 -28.11 0.60
N PRO A 437 -13.26 -28.62 0.26
CA PRO A 437 -12.95 -29.57 -0.81
C PRO A 437 -13.14 -31.05 -0.45
N ALA A 438 -13.12 -31.42 0.84
CA ALA A 438 -13.10 -32.81 1.27
C ALA A 438 -14.49 -33.36 1.66
N GLY A 439 -15.51 -32.51 1.76
CA GLY A 439 -16.87 -32.91 2.13
C GLY A 439 -16.95 -33.43 3.56
N ARG A 440 -16.13 -32.85 4.47
CA ARG A 440 -16.01 -33.25 5.87
C ARG A 440 -17.36 -33.08 6.59
N ARG A 441 -17.71 -34.03 7.47
CA ARG A 441 -18.99 -34.09 8.17
C ARG A 441 -18.85 -34.02 9.68
N GLY A 442 -19.79 -33.34 10.33
CA GLY A 442 -19.96 -33.35 11.78
C GLY A 442 -18.65 -33.12 12.55
N GLU A 443 -18.22 -34.12 13.31
CA GLU A 443 -17.02 -34.07 14.16
C GLU A 443 -15.70 -34.03 13.39
N GLN A 444 -15.69 -34.35 12.09
CA GLN A 444 -14.51 -34.17 11.24
C GLN A 444 -14.17 -32.69 11.00
N LEU A 445 -15.13 -31.79 11.29
CA LEU A 445 -14.91 -30.35 11.25
C LEU A 445 -14.55 -29.83 12.62
N GLU A 446 -13.33 -29.31 12.72
CA GLU A 446 -12.83 -28.62 13.90
C GLU A 446 -13.71 -27.40 14.22
N SER A 447 -13.80 -27.06 15.50
CA SER A 447 -14.61 -25.92 15.96
C SER A 447 -14.24 -24.61 15.27
N LEU A 448 -12.96 -24.40 14.96
CA LEU A 448 -12.49 -23.22 14.21
C LEU A 448 -13.00 -23.18 12.76
N SER A 449 -13.11 -24.32 12.07
CA SER A 449 -13.72 -24.40 10.74
C SER A 449 -15.19 -24.04 10.78
N ARG A 450 -15.92 -24.55 11.78
CA ARG A 450 -17.34 -24.26 11.97
C ARG A 450 -17.59 -22.78 12.25
N MET A 451 -16.73 -22.16 13.07
CA MET A 451 -16.74 -20.73 13.32
C MET A 451 -16.48 -19.94 12.03
N ALA A 452 -15.42 -20.30 11.30
CA ALA A 452 -15.04 -19.62 10.06
C ALA A 452 -16.13 -19.71 8.99
N ALA A 453 -16.75 -20.88 8.81
CA ALA A 453 -17.83 -21.10 7.84
C ALA A 453 -19.04 -20.20 8.07
N VAL A 454 -19.40 -19.95 9.35
CA VAL A 454 -20.48 -19.02 9.69
C VAL A 454 -20.10 -17.58 9.32
N VAL A 455 -18.87 -17.15 9.61
CA VAL A 455 -18.39 -15.79 9.30
C VAL A 455 -18.31 -15.56 7.80
N ASP A 456 -17.77 -16.52 7.06
CA ASP A 456 -17.64 -16.49 5.61
C ASP A 456 -18.98 -16.30 4.91
N VAL A 457 -19.95 -17.17 5.22
CA VAL A 457 -21.28 -17.11 4.62
C VAL A 457 -21.99 -15.82 5.02
N ALA A 458 -21.86 -15.38 6.27
CA ALA A 458 -22.45 -14.12 6.70
C ALA A 458 -21.90 -12.93 5.89
N ASP A 459 -20.59 -12.86 5.68
CA ASP A 459 -19.99 -11.78 4.89
C ASP A 459 -20.37 -11.88 3.41
N ALA A 460 -20.21 -13.06 2.79
CA ALA A 460 -20.52 -13.27 1.39
C ALA A 460 -21.98 -12.94 1.06
N MET A 461 -22.93 -13.27 1.95
CA MET A 461 -24.34 -12.93 1.79
C MET A 461 -24.62 -11.43 1.95
N GLY A 462 -23.90 -10.76 2.84
CA GLY A 462 -24.00 -9.32 3.10
C GLY A 462 -23.40 -8.44 2.00
N ARG A 463 -22.70 -9.03 1.01
CA ARG A 463 -22.13 -8.32 -0.14
C ARG A 463 -23.01 -8.42 -1.39
N PRO A 464 -23.09 -7.34 -2.19
CA PRO A 464 -23.76 -7.37 -3.48
C PRO A 464 -22.94 -8.20 -4.48
N ARG A 465 -23.63 -8.89 -5.39
CA ARG A 465 -23.05 -9.60 -6.53
C ARG A 465 -23.80 -9.22 -7.80
N ALA A 466 -23.24 -9.52 -8.97
CA ALA A 466 -23.90 -9.18 -10.24
C ALA A 466 -25.25 -9.88 -10.43
N ASP A 467 -25.43 -11.05 -9.82
CA ASP A 467 -26.63 -11.90 -9.90
C ASP A 467 -27.62 -11.68 -8.75
N ARG A 468 -27.22 -11.01 -7.65
CA ARG A 468 -28.11 -10.77 -6.50
C ARG A 468 -27.71 -9.54 -5.67
N PRO A 469 -28.71 -8.85 -5.07
CA PRO A 469 -28.40 -7.84 -4.06
C PRO A 469 -27.77 -8.47 -2.80
N ALA A 470 -27.14 -7.61 -2.00
CA ALA A 470 -26.74 -7.95 -0.64
C ALA A 470 -28.00 -8.24 0.21
N ARG A 471 -27.87 -9.15 1.19
CA ARG A 471 -28.95 -9.48 2.12
C ARG A 471 -28.80 -8.71 3.44
N SER A 472 -29.92 -8.39 4.08
CA SER A 472 -29.92 -7.78 5.40
C SER A 472 -29.43 -8.76 6.49
N PRO A 473 -28.91 -8.26 7.62
CA PRO A 473 -28.53 -9.10 8.76
C PRO A 473 -29.60 -10.11 9.18
N SER A 474 -30.87 -9.69 9.25
CA SER A 474 -32.00 -10.57 9.59
C SER A 474 -32.20 -11.71 8.60
N GLU A 475 -32.02 -11.47 7.30
CA GLU A 475 -32.11 -12.51 6.26
C GLU A 475 -30.93 -13.48 6.32
N ILE A 476 -29.73 -12.96 6.61
CA ILE A 476 -28.52 -13.77 6.82
C ILE A 476 -28.72 -14.70 8.02
N TYR A 477 -29.20 -14.17 9.15
CA TYR A 477 -29.43 -14.96 10.35
C TYR A 477 -30.51 -16.01 10.15
N ARG A 478 -31.59 -15.66 9.44
CA ARG A 478 -32.64 -16.62 9.07
C ARG A 478 -32.10 -17.76 8.20
N HIS A 479 -31.22 -17.44 7.25
CA HIS A 479 -30.60 -18.45 6.39
C HIS A 479 -29.68 -19.40 7.17
N LEU A 480 -28.83 -18.87 8.05
CA LEU A 480 -27.92 -19.66 8.88
C LEU A 480 -28.69 -20.54 9.87
N LEU A 481 -29.68 -19.97 10.58
CA LEU A 481 -30.52 -20.73 11.52
C LEU A 481 -31.44 -21.74 10.84
N GLY A 482 -31.83 -21.48 9.58
CA GLY A 482 -32.67 -22.36 8.78
C GLY A 482 -31.94 -23.59 8.21
N GLN A 483 -30.62 -23.68 8.37
CA GLN A 483 -29.79 -24.80 7.89
C GLN A 483 -28.96 -25.41 9.03
N PRO A 484 -29.60 -25.95 10.09
CA PRO A 484 -28.90 -26.51 11.24
C PRO A 484 -28.08 -27.77 10.92
N GLY A 485 -28.33 -28.41 9.77
CA GLY A 485 -27.52 -29.50 9.25
C GLY A 485 -26.20 -29.04 8.61
N ALA A 486 -26.14 -27.81 8.08
CA ALA A 486 -24.97 -27.30 7.37
C ALA A 486 -24.07 -26.43 8.29
N PHE A 487 -24.67 -25.67 9.22
CA PHE A 487 -23.97 -24.73 10.08
C PHE A 487 -24.12 -25.08 11.56
N ASP A 488 -23.03 -24.89 12.31
CA ASP A 488 -23.03 -25.11 13.75
C ASP A 488 -23.90 -24.06 14.46
N ARG A 489 -24.99 -24.54 15.06
CA ARG A 489 -25.99 -23.70 15.72
C ARG A 489 -25.39 -22.85 16.83
N GLU A 490 -24.42 -23.37 17.57
CA GLU A 490 -23.80 -22.62 18.66
C GLU A 490 -22.97 -21.46 18.10
N TRP A 491 -22.20 -21.69 17.04
CA TRP A 491 -21.45 -20.63 16.37
C TRP A 491 -22.34 -19.59 15.72
N VAL A 492 -23.46 -19.99 15.11
CA VAL A 492 -24.47 -19.04 14.61
C VAL A 492 -25.02 -18.16 15.74
N GLN A 493 -25.36 -18.75 16.89
CA GLN A 493 -25.84 -17.99 18.05
C GLN A 493 -24.77 -17.07 18.65
N ARG A 494 -23.51 -17.51 18.70
CA ARG A 494 -22.37 -16.67 19.13
C ARG A 494 -22.17 -15.50 18.17
N TYR A 495 -22.25 -15.72 16.85
CA TYR A 495 -22.17 -14.67 15.84
C TYR A 495 -23.29 -13.63 16.04
N ILE A 496 -24.54 -14.06 16.14
CA ILE A 496 -25.69 -13.17 16.33
C ILE A 496 -25.57 -12.37 17.63
N ARG A 497 -25.15 -13.00 18.73
CA ARG A 497 -24.93 -12.29 20.01
C ARG A 497 -23.79 -11.27 19.92
N ARG A 498 -22.72 -11.54 19.17
CA ARG A 498 -21.57 -10.65 19.05
C ARG A 498 -21.84 -9.44 18.16
N PHE A 499 -22.60 -9.60 17.09
CA PHE A 499 -22.83 -8.55 16.10
C PHE A 499 -24.21 -7.87 16.23
N GLY A 500 -25.18 -8.51 16.88
CA GLY A 500 -26.52 -7.97 17.09
C GLY A 500 -27.35 -7.92 15.80
N ILE A 501 -28.59 -7.44 15.90
CA ILE A 501 -29.53 -7.35 14.77
C ILE A 501 -29.31 -6.12 13.88
N THR A 502 -28.56 -5.15 14.38
CA THR A 502 -28.22 -3.90 13.69
C THR A 502 -26.71 -3.66 13.85
N PRO A 503 -25.87 -4.53 13.23
CA PRO A 503 -24.43 -4.48 13.43
C PRO A 503 -23.82 -3.18 12.93
N VAL A 504 -22.69 -2.81 13.51
CA VAL A 504 -21.82 -1.73 13.00
C VAL A 504 -21.50 -1.98 11.53
N GLY A 505 -21.57 -0.92 10.72
CA GLY A 505 -21.49 -1.01 9.27
C GLY A 505 -22.83 -1.33 8.59
N SER A 506 -23.96 -1.38 9.31
CA SER A 506 -25.29 -1.43 8.67
C SER A 506 -25.76 -0.05 8.26
N LEU A 507 -26.43 0.05 7.11
CA LEU A 507 -27.18 1.23 6.72
C LEU A 507 -28.63 1.09 7.21
N ALA A 508 -29.10 2.06 7.98
CA ALA A 508 -30.47 2.09 8.50
C ALA A 508 -31.25 3.28 7.93
N ARG A 509 -32.54 3.07 7.69
CA ARG A 509 -33.53 4.13 7.53
C ARG A 509 -34.20 4.38 8.86
N PHE A 510 -34.23 5.63 9.27
CA PHE A 510 -34.80 6.07 10.54
C PHE A 510 -36.20 6.65 10.34
N ALA A 511 -36.97 6.75 11.43
CA ALA A 511 -38.33 7.31 11.42
C ALA A 511 -38.41 8.77 10.94
N SER A 512 -37.31 9.53 11.06
CA SER A 512 -37.19 10.86 10.44
C SER A 512 -37.17 10.83 8.90
N GLY A 513 -37.03 9.65 8.30
CA GLY A 513 -36.82 9.44 6.86
C GLY A 513 -35.35 9.41 6.44
N GLU A 514 -34.46 9.88 7.31
CA GLU A 514 -33.01 9.96 7.06
C GLU A 514 -32.37 8.58 6.95
N LEU A 515 -31.28 8.52 6.18
CA LEU A 515 -30.42 7.34 6.05
C LEU A 515 -29.13 7.56 6.85
N GLY A 516 -28.71 6.54 7.59
CA GLY A 516 -27.50 6.63 8.39
C GLY A 516 -26.80 5.29 8.59
N TRP A 517 -25.48 5.33 8.52
CA TRP A 517 -24.60 4.21 8.81
C TRP A 517 -24.36 4.09 10.31
N VAL A 518 -24.54 2.88 10.84
CA VAL A 518 -24.26 2.57 12.25
C VAL A 518 -22.76 2.50 12.47
N GLN A 519 -22.20 3.41 13.27
CA GLN A 519 -20.77 3.46 13.57
C GLN A 519 -20.42 2.94 14.96
N ARG A 520 -21.27 3.19 15.97
CA ARG A 520 -21.05 2.72 17.35
C ARG A 520 -22.33 2.28 18.02
N LEU A 521 -22.21 1.26 18.86
CA LEU A 521 -23.24 0.72 19.73
C LEU A 521 -22.79 0.79 21.19
N ASP A 522 -23.75 0.85 22.12
CA ASP A 522 -23.44 0.63 23.54
C ASP A 522 -23.33 -0.88 23.85
N ARG A 523 -22.99 -1.19 25.11
CA ARG A 523 -22.87 -2.57 25.60
C ARG A 523 -24.18 -3.40 25.52
N HIS A 524 -25.32 -2.75 25.33
CA HIS A 524 -26.63 -3.37 25.19
C HIS A 524 -27.09 -3.44 23.72
N GLY A 525 -26.27 -2.94 22.78
CA GLY A 525 -26.57 -2.92 21.35
C GLY A 525 -27.40 -1.71 20.91
N ALA A 526 -27.57 -0.68 21.74
CA ALA A 526 -28.25 0.55 21.36
C ALA A 526 -27.33 1.51 20.60
N LEU A 527 -27.88 2.28 19.66
CA LEU A 527 -27.12 3.20 18.83
C LEU A 527 -26.45 4.31 19.66
N ARG A 528 -25.16 4.53 19.44
CA ARG A 528 -24.36 5.62 20.06
C ARG A 528 -23.81 6.60 19.04
N GLN A 529 -23.50 6.13 17.84
CA GLN A 529 -23.00 6.99 16.76
C GLN A 529 -23.55 6.53 15.41
N VAL A 530 -24.10 7.48 14.66
CA VAL A 530 -24.63 7.26 13.31
C VAL A 530 -24.04 8.30 12.37
N GLN A 531 -23.58 7.85 11.22
CA GLN A 531 -23.05 8.69 10.15
C GLN A 531 -24.09 8.84 9.06
N LEU A 532 -24.64 10.04 8.90
CA LEU A 532 -25.69 10.29 7.91
C LEU A 532 -25.14 10.18 6.48
N THR A 533 -26.02 9.78 5.58
CA THR A 533 -25.76 9.74 4.14
C THR A 533 -26.99 10.16 3.35
N PRO A 534 -26.85 10.95 2.27
CA PRO A 534 -27.98 11.33 1.43
C PRO A 534 -28.50 10.18 0.55
N ARG A 535 -27.68 9.14 0.31
CA ARG A 535 -27.99 8.05 -0.64
C ARG A 535 -27.65 6.69 -0.05
N PRO A 536 -28.36 5.62 -0.45
CA PRO A 536 -28.06 4.26 -0.03
C PRO A 536 -26.89 3.68 -0.84
N VAL A 537 -25.72 4.33 -0.78
CA VAL A 537 -24.47 3.90 -1.43
C VAL A 537 -23.44 3.55 -0.37
N GLN A 538 -22.53 2.63 -0.69
CA GLN A 538 -21.44 2.28 0.22
C GLN A 538 -20.64 3.52 0.66
N PRO A 539 -20.14 3.56 1.91
CA PRO A 539 -19.53 4.74 2.51
C PRO A 539 -18.15 5.03 1.90
N GLY A 540 -18.13 5.90 0.89
CA GLY A 540 -16.93 6.50 0.28
C GLY A 540 -16.64 7.91 0.82
N SER A 541 -16.09 8.81 0.00
CA SER A 541 -15.77 10.19 0.38
C SER A 541 -16.99 11.08 0.67
N GLU A 542 -18.20 10.69 0.21
CA GLU A 542 -19.47 11.41 0.42
C GLU A 542 -20.17 11.03 1.74
N LEU A 543 -19.52 11.19 2.89
CA LEU A 543 -20.17 11.03 4.20
C LEU A 543 -20.71 12.37 4.74
N GLY A 544 -21.92 12.33 5.33
CA GLY A 544 -22.60 13.51 5.88
C GLY A 544 -22.23 13.85 7.33
N GLU A 545 -23.19 14.40 8.09
CA GLU A 545 -23.03 14.70 9.52
C GLU A 545 -22.89 13.41 10.35
N VAL A 546 -22.05 13.44 11.39
CA VAL A 546 -21.99 12.40 12.43
C VAL A 546 -22.87 12.83 13.61
N LEU A 547 -23.87 12.01 13.93
CA LEU A 547 -24.72 12.20 15.11
C LEU A 547 -24.28 11.28 16.23
N ARG A 548 -24.22 11.82 17.46
CA ARG A 548 -23.83 11.10 18.67
C ARG A 548 -24.85 11.23 19.78
N ASP A 549 -25.06 10.14 20.51
CA ASP A 549 -25.77 10.12 21.79
C ASP A 549 -27.13 10.85 21.74
N ALA A 550 -27.29 11.93 22.53
CA ALA A 550 -28.52 12.71 22.58
C ALA A 550 -28.97 13.27 21.22
N GLN A 551 -28.03 13.51 20.29
CA GLN A 551 -28.36 14.00 18.95
C GLN A 551 -29.13 12.96 18.12
N LEU A 552 -28.98 11.65 18.43
CA LEU A 552 -29.68 10.57 17.75
C LEU A 552 -31.20 10.60 17.97
N ALA A 553 -31.67 11.28 19.02
CA ALA A 553 -33.10 11.46 19.27
C ALA A 553 -33.82 12.10 18.07
N ARG A 554 -33.12 12.92 17.27
CA ARG A 554 -33.69 13.54 16.05
C ARG A 554 -34.06 12.52 14.97
N LEU A 555 -33.35 11.39 14.91
CA LEU A 555 -33.57 10.36 13.90
C LEU A 555 -34.82 9.52 14.21
N GLY A 556 -35.17 9.41 15.50
CA GLY A 556 -36.13 8.41 15.95
C GLY A 556 -35.58 6.99 15.87
N LYS A 557 -36.45 5.99 15.89
CA LYS A 557 -36.04 4.58 15.87
C LYS A 557 -35.63 4.14 14.45
N PRO A 558 -34.67 3.22 14.30
CA PRO A 558 -34.41 2.58 13.01
C PRO A 558 -35.61 1.73 12.61
N GLU A 559 -36.20 2.01 11.44
CA GLU A 559 -37.40 1.32 10.94
C GLU A 559 -37.04 0.14 10.03
N ALA A 560 -35.96 0.29 9.25
CA ALA A 560 -35.51 -0.76 8.33
C ALA A 560 -34.00 -0.68 8.08
N LEU A 561 -33.38 -1.83 7.85
CA LEU A 561 -32.03 -1.89 7.30
C LEU A 561 -32.09 -1.85 5.78
N VAL A 562 -31.29 -0.97 5.19
CA VAL A 562 -31.26 -0.72 3.75
C VAL A 562 -30.01 -1.35 3.17
N VAL A 563 -30.16 -2.04 2.05
CA VAL A 563 -29.03 -2.61 1.31
C VAL A 563 -28.37 -1.50 0.51
N ALA A 564 -27.12 -1.19 0.83
CA ALA A 564 -26.35 -0.19 0.09
C ALA A 564 -25.94 -0.72 -1.29
N ARG A 565 -25.98 0.15 -2.30
CA ARG A 565 -25.52 -0.13 -3.66
C ARG A 565 -24.06 0.29 -3.84
N PRO A 566 -23.32 -0.32 -4.78
CA PRO A 566 -22.01 0.18 -5.19
C PRO A 566 -22.14 1.60 -5.74
N ALA A 567 -21.19 2.49 -5.43
CA ALA A 567 -21.19 3.89 -5.90
C ALA A 567 -21.21 3.98 -7.45
N SER A 568 -20.59 3.02 -8.14
CA SER A 568 -20.54 2.92 -9.60
C SER A 568 -21.89 2.66 -10.29
N GLN A 569 -22.96 2.34 -9.55
CA GLN A 569 -24.30 2.05 -10.10
C GLN A 569 -25.28 3.25 -10.01
N VAL A 570 -24.83 4.42 -9.57
CA VAL A 570 -25.73 5.58 -9.29
C VAL A 570 -25.62 6.71 -10.34
N THR A 571 -24.70 6.65 -11.29
CA THR A 571 -24.54 7.65 -12.38
C THR A 571 -25.47 7.47 -13.58
N ARG A 572 -26.51 6.62 -13.50
CA ARG A 572 -27.57 6.53 -14.51
C ARG A 572 -28.93 6.64 -13.83
N GLY A 573 -29.37 7.87 -13.59
CA GLY A 573 -30.68 8.20 -13.07
C GLY A 573 -31.06 9.61 -13.46
#